data_AF-X1BAL3-F1
#
_entry.id   AF-X1BAL3-F1
#
_cell.length_a   1.000
_cell.length_b   1.000
_cell.length_c   1.000
_cell.angle_alpha   90.00
_cell.angle_beta   90.00
_cell.angle_gamma   90.00
#
_symmetry.space_group_name_H-M   'P 1'
#
loop_
_entity.id
_entity.type
_entity.pdbx_description
1 polymer ?
#
loop_
_entity_poly.entity_id
_entity_poly.type
_entity_poly.pdbx_seq_one_letter_code
_entity_poly.pdbx_strand_id
1 'polypeptide(L)' 'MNLGIIGCGAIGTDVAKAADAMNEIKKIYLYDSNKKVRENVSDTIIEIEVENMHDAETATALHVDVIMLD' A
#
# COMPACT_ATOMS: atom_id res chain seq x y z
N MET A 1 -10.13 -6.86 4.20
CA MET A 1 -10.04 -5.40 4.23
C MET A 1 -9.09 -4.95 3.15
N ASN A 2 -9.37 -3.77 2.61
CA ASN A 2 -8.55 -3.06 1.64
C ASN A 2 -7.84 -1.92 2.36
N LEU A 3 -6.51 -1.87 2.29
CA LEU A 3 -5.71 -0.85 2.95
C LEU A 3 -5.04 0.06 1.91
N GLY A 4 -5.22 1.37 2.04
CA GLY A 4 -4.46 2.37 1.28
C GLY A 4 -3.23 2.83 2.05
N ILE A 5 -2.08 2.87 1.40
CA ILE A 5 -0.83 3.41 1.94
C ILE A 5 -0.34 4.52 1.01
N ILE A 6 -0.31 5.75 1.52
CA ILE A 6 0.15 6.94 0.81
C ILE A 6 1.46 7.37 1.47
N GLY A 7 2.56 7.25 0.72
CA GLY A 7 3.91 7.32 1.27
C GLY A 7 4.44 5.90 1.53
N CYS A 8 5.46 5.50 0.78
CA CYS A 8 6.11 4.18 0.85
C CYS A 8 7.52 4.30 1.45
N GLY A 9 7.71 5.25 2.38
CA GLY A 9 8.95 5.46 3.10
C GLY A 9 9.19 4.37 4.15
N ALA A 10 9.85 4.73 5.25
CA ALA A 10 10.17 3.76 6.29
C ALA A 10 8.89 3.17 6.93
N ILE A 11 7.94 4.02 7.31
CA ILE A 11 6.71 3.59 7.98
C ILE A 11 5.77 2.91 6.98
N GLY A 12 5.64 3.47 5.77
CA GLY A 12 4.89 2.89 4.66
C GLY A 12 5.30 1.45 4.36
N THR A 13 6.61 1.22 4.29
CA THR A 13 7.17 -0.11 4.06
C THR A 13 6.86 -1.08 5.20
N ASP A 14 7.04 -0.64 6.45
CA ASP A 14 6.80 -1.51 7.62
C ASP A 14 5.32 -1.89 7.75
N VAL A 15 4.40 -0.95 7.47
CA VAL A 15 2.96 -1.25 7.47
C VAL A 15 2.56 -2.13 6.29
N ALA A 16 3.12 -1.94 5.10
CA ALA A 16 2.86 -2.83 3.97
C ALA A 16 3.28 -4.28 4.28
N LYS A 17 4.46 -4.47 4.89
CA LYS A 17 4.95 -5.80 5.31
C LYS A 17 4.14 -6.40 6.45
N ALA A 18 3.73 -5.58 7.41
CA ALA A 18 2.83 -6.03 8.46
C ALA A 18 1.49 -6.49 7.88
N ALA A 19 0.95 -5.73 6.91
CA ALA A 19 -0.29 -6.05 6.24
C ALA A 19 -0.22 -7.37 5.44
N ASP A 20 0.93 -7.67 4.82
CA ASP A 20 1.17 -8.93 4.11
C ASP A 20 1.03 -10.17 5.04
N ALA A 21 1.35 -10.00 6.33
CA ALA A 21 1.22 -11.06 7.33
C ALA A 21 -0.17 -11.13 8.00
N MET A 22 -1.09 -10.22 7.67
CA MET A 22 -2.41 -10.12 8.30
C MET A 22 -3.50 -10.76 7.44
N ASN A 23 -4.07 -11.88 7.91
CA ASN A 23 -5.13 -12.61 7.22
C ASN A 23 -6.39 -11.77 6.93
N GLU A 24 -6.66 -10.71 7.70
CA GLU A 24 -7.81 -9.84 7.44
C GLU A 24 -7.61 -8.90 6.24
N ILE A 25 -6.36 -8.60 5.86
CA ILE A 25 -6.04 -7.71 4.75
C ILE A 25 -5.94 -8.54 3.47
N LYS A 26 -6.72 -8.15 2.47
CA LYS A 26 -6.79 -8.88 1.19
C LYS A 26 -6.00 -8.19 0.09
N LYS A 27 -5.97 -6.85 0.14
CA LYS A 27 -5.37 -6.01 -0.87
C LYS A 27 -4.82 -4.74 -0.26
N ILE A 28 -3.64 -4.33 -0.72
CA ILE A 28 -3.07 -3.02 -0.45
C ILE A 28 -2.98 -2.19 -1.72
N TYR A 29 -3.22 -0.89 -1.57
CA TYR A 29 -3.03 0.11 -2.61
C TYR A 29 -1.87 1.00 -2.19
N LEU A 30 -0.81 1.01 -2.98
CA LEU A 30 0.41 1.76 -2.66
C LEU A 30 0.48 3.01 -3.53
N TYR A 31 0.72 4.16 -2.91
CA TYR A 31 1.10 5.39 -3.59
C TYR A 31 2.40 5.92 -3.00
N ASP A 32 3.27 6.43 -3.88
CA ASP A 32 4.40 7.26 -3.50
C ASP A 32 4.69 8.24 -4.65
N SER A 33 5.10 9.45 -4.32
CA SER A 33 5.58 10.42 -5.32
C SER A 33 6.78 9.89 -6.12
N ASN A 34 7.62 9.07 -5.50
CA ASN A 34 8.72 8.36 -6.13
C ASN A 34 8.28 6.95 -6.52
N LYS A 35 7.98 6.79 -7.81
CA LYS A 35 7.59 5.50 -8.41
C LYS A 35 8.49 4.33 -8.01
N LYS A 36 9.81 4.53 -7.97
CA LYS A 36 10.77 3.46 -7.64
C LYS A 36 10.63 2.97 -6.21
N VAL A 37 10.33 3.88 -5.27
CA VAL A 37 10.16 3.54 -3.85
C VAL A 37 8.94 2.64 -3.70
N ARG A 38 7.81 3.03 -4.30
CA ARG A 38 6.60 2.20 -4.32
C ARG A 38 6.85 0.83 -4.96
N GLU A 39 7.49 0.79 -6.13
CA GLU A 39 7.77 -0.47 -6.84
C GLU A 39 8.64 -1.41 -5.98
N ASN A 40 9.66 -0.86 -5.32
CA ASN A 40 10.49 -1.64 -4.39
C ASN A 40 9.67 -2.21 -3.23
N VAL A 41 8.70 -1.48 -2.68
CA VAL A 41 7.82 -2.00 -1.63
C VAL A 41 6.92 -3.10 -2.19
N SER A 42 6.27 -2.87 -3.35
CA SER A 42 5.38 -3.86 -3.96
C SER A 42 6.08 -5.19 -4.26
N ASP A 43 7.36 -5.14 -4.66
CA ASP A 43 8.16 -6.34 -4.96
C ASP A 43 8.49 -7.17 -3.70
N THR A 44 8.29 -6.61 -2.50
CA THR A 44 8.55 -7.32 -1.22
C THR A 44 7.32 -8.00 -0.63
N ILE A 45 6.13 -7.76 -1.19
CA ILE A 45 4.86 -8.28 -0.71
C ILE A 45 4.52 -9.56 -1.49
N ILE A 46 4.13 -10.62 -0.79
CA ILE A 46 4.05 -11.96 -1.38
C ILE A 46 2.64 -12.55 -1.28
N GLU A 47 1.97 -12.38 -0.14
CA GLU A 47 0.74 -13.11 0.20
C GLU A 47 -0.52 -12.35 -0.25
N ILE A 48 -0.52 -11.02 -0.16
CA ILE A 48 -1.68 -10.19 -0.47
C ILE A 48 -1.60 -9.53 -1.85
N GLU A 49 -2.76 -9.16 -2.40
CA GLU A 49 -2.82 -8.45 -3.68
C GLU A 49 -2.26 -7.01 -3.52
N VAL A 50 -1.42 -6.57 -4.46
CA VAL A 50 -0.85 -5.22 -4.46
C VAL A 50 -1.25 -4.49 -5.74
N GLU A 51 -1.72 -3.25 -5.59
CA GLU A 51 -1.95 -2.36 -6.72
C GLU A 51 -1.22 -1.02 -6.55
N ASN A 52 -0.38 -0.70 -7.53
CA ASN A 52 0.43 0.51 -7.54
C ASN A 52 -0.34 1.67 -8.16
N MET A 53 -0.67 2.66 -7.33
CA MET A 53 -1.45 3.85 -7.72
C MET A 53 -0.56 4.92 -8.36
N HIS A 54 -1.12 5.65 -9.32
CA HIS A 54 -0.43 6.75 -10.02
C HIS A 54 -0.58 8.11 -9.31
N ASP A 55 -1.67 8.29 -8.57
CA ASP A 55 -1.95 9.49 -7.76
C ASP A 55 -2.63 9.08 -6.44
N ALA A 56 -2.58 10.00 -5.46
CA ALA A 56 -3.14 9.80 -4.13
C ALA A 56 -4.68 9.86 -4.11
N GLU A 57 -5.30 10.60 -5.03
CA GLU A 57 -6.75 10.70 -5.15
C GLU A 57 -7.39 9.38 -5.57
N THR A 58 -6.71 8.58 -6.40
CA THR A 58 -7.20 7.26 -6.81
C THR A 58 -7.25 6.32 -5.61
N ALA A 59 -6.26 6.39 -4.71
CA ALA A 59 -6.25 5.60 -3.48
C ALA A 59 -7.44 5.94 -2.55
N THR A 60 -7.85 7.22 -2.47
CA THR A 60 -9.01 7.66 -1.67
C THR A 60 -10.35 7.45 -2.37
N ALA A 61 -10.37 7.38 -3.71
CA ALA A 61 -11.57 7.14 -4.51
C ALA A 61 -11.97 5.65 -4.59
N LEU A 62 -11.03 4.74 -4.35
CA LEU A 62 -11.27 3.30 -4.25
C LEU A 62 -11.97 2.96 -2.91
N HIS A 63 -12.67 1.83 -2.86
CA HIS A 63 -13.29 1.30 -1.63
C HIS A 63 -12.20 0.73 -0.68
N VAL A 64 -11.33 1.61 -0.17
CA VAL A 64 -10.39 1.32 0.92
C VAL A 64 -11.09 1.49 2.25
N ASP A 65 -10.88 0.53 3.16
CA ASP A 65 -11.48 0.54 4.49
C ASP A 65 -10.68 1.46 5.44
N VAL A 66 -9.36 1.54 5.24
CA VAL A 66 -8.41 2.32 6.04
C VAL A 66 -7.37 2.95 5.11
N ILE A 67 -6.95 4.16 5.44
CA ILE A 67 -5.85 4.85 4.76
C ILE A 67 -4.78 5.21 5.80
N MET A 68 -3.54 4.83 5.51
CA MET A 68 -2.36 5.29 6.22
C MET A 68 -1.62 6.33 5.40
N LEU A 69 -1.18 7.39 6.07
CA LEU A 69 -0.31 8.44 5.51
C LEU A 69 1.06 8.36 6.19
N ASP A 70 2.12 8.23 5.41
CA ASP A 70 3.55 8.27 5.82
C ASP A 70 4.21 9.58 5.36
#